data_AF-A0A2P5FML9-F1
#
_entry.id   AF-A0A2P5FML9-F1
#
_cell.length_a   1.000
_cell.length_b   1.000
_cell.length_c   1.000
_cell.angle_alpha   90.00
_cell.angle_beta   90.00
_cell.angle_gamma   90.00
#
_symmetry.space_group_name_H-M   'P 1'
#
loop_
_entity.id
_entity.type
_entity.pdbx_description
1 polymer ?
#
loop_
_entity_poly.entity_id
_entity_poly.type
_entity_poly.pdbx_seq_one_letter_code
_entity_poly.pdbx_strand_id
1 'polypeptide(L)'
;MESFLLARDSTPISLSPDFILPEEKRPQLSQVSTLDSIPIIDLSVEYQDVQKISQACEEYGFFQVINHGVPQDLCKRMLTSISDLFKLPPQERSKLFTTDHTKEAKIINYFLKSQIEDKVTMWSENFNYTWDPTGDFATLLPENPPHYRYN
;
A
#
# COMPACT_ATOMS: atom_id res chain seq x y z
N MET A 1 17.24 1.89 -7.08
CA MET A 1 15.89 1.50 -6.62
C MET A 1 16.07 0.15 -5.96
N GLU A 2 16.19 0.11 -4.64
CA GLU A 2 16.25 -1.17 -3.94
C GLU A 2 14.92 -1.88 -4.20
N SER A 3 15.01 -3.02 -4.87
CA SER A 3 13.91 -3.94 -5.09
C SER A 3 13.25 -4.25 -3.76
N PHE A 4 11.92 -4.25 -3.71
CA PHE A 4 11.17 -4.88 -2.64
C PHE A 4 11.83 -6.21 -2.30
N LEU A 5 12.39 -6.33 -1.09
CA LEU A 5 12.87 -7.59 -0.57
C LEU A 5 11.62 -8.44 -0.33
N LEU A 6 11.26 -9.24 -1.33
CA LEU A 6 10.33 -10.36 -1.11
C LEU A 6 10.93 -11.21 0.02
N ALA A 7 10.09 -11.75 0.90
CA ALA A 7 10.51 -12.69 1.93
C ALA A 7 11.11 -13.96 1.28
N ARG A 8 12.37 -13.86 0.89
CA ARG A 8 13.20 -14.91 0.29
C ARG A 8 14.54 -15.02 1.03
N ASP A 9 14.59 -14.54 2.27
CA ASP A 9 15.72 -14.86 3.13
C ASP A 9 15.62 -16.32 3.57
N SER A 10 16.73 -17.03 3.41
CA SER A 10 16.91 -18.45 3.72
C SER A 10 16.89 -18.77 5.23
N THR A 11 16.73 -17.76 6.07
CA THR A 11 16.53 -17.91 7.52
C THR A 11 15.04 -17.90 7.86
N PRO A 12 14.51 -18.94 8.50
CA PRO A 12 13.13 -18.94 8.95
C PRO A 12 12.93 -17.80 9.94
N ILE A 13 12.05 -16.86 9.58
CA ILE A 13 11.67 -15.74 10.43
C ILE A 13 10.87 -16.32 11.60
N SER A 14 11.36 -16.15 12.83
CA SER A 14 10.56 -16.37 14.02
C SER A 14 9.59 -15.20 14.17
N LEU A 15 8.30 -15.46 13.97
CA LEU A 15 7.23 -14.47 14.12
C LEU A 15 6.57 -14.61 15.49
N SER A 16 6.21 -13.49 16.12
CA SER A 16 5.34 -13.51 17.29
C SER A 16 3.98 -14.13 16.89
N PRO A 17 3.33 -14.93 17.77
CA PRO A 17 2.00 -15.48 17.52
C PRO A 17 0.98 -14.45 17.04
N ASP A 18 1.10 -13.21 17.52
CA ASP A 18 0.19 -12.11 17.17
C ASP A 18 0.19 -11.72 15.68
N PHE A 19 1.15 -12.20 14.88
CA PHE A 19 1.22 -11.99 13.42
C PHE A 19 0.82 -13.22 12.61
N ILE A 20 0.51 -14.34 13.28
CA ILE A 20 0.18 -15.60 12.62
C ILE A 20 -1.33 -15.67 12.44
N LEU A 21 -1.79 -15.72 11.19
CA LEU A 21 -3.22 -15.92 10.91
C LEU A 21 -3.70 -17.28 11.44
N PRO A 22 -4.92 -17.34 12.03
CA PRO A 22 -5.60 -18.60 12.32
C PRO A 22 -5.71 -19.48 11.08
N GLU A 23 -5.61 -20.80 11.25
CA GLU A 23 -5.52 -21.76 10.14
C GLU A 23 -6.68 -21.63 9.16
N GLU A 24 -7.89 -21.45 9.66
CA GLU A 24 -9.13 -21.27 8.89
C GLU A 24 -9.19 -19.96 8.10
N LYS A 25 -8.34 -18.98 8.42
CA LYS A 25 -8.21 -17.70 7.71
C LYS A 25 -7.01 -17.66 6.76
N ARG A 26 -6.14 -18.68 6.78
CA ARG A 26 -4.98 -18.73 5.87
C ARG A 26 -5.44 -18.97 4.43
N PRO A 27 -4.76 -18.38 3.43
CA PRO A 27 -5.07 -18.63 2.03
C PRO A 27 -5.00 -20.14 1.69
N GLN A 28 -6.07 -20.67 1.13
CA GLN A 28 -6.09 -22.05 0.63
C GLN A 28 -5.53 -22.07 -0.79
N LEU A 29 -4.21 -22.25 -0.91
CA LEU A 29 -3.52 -22.21 -2.20
C LEU A 29 -4.04 -23.26 -3.20
N SER A 30 -4.59 -24.37 -2.71
CA SER A 30 -5.24 -25.38 -3.55
C SER A 30 -6.53 -24.93 -4.22
N GLN A 31 -7.17 -23.88 -3.70
CA GLN A 31 -8.40 -23.30 -4.26
C GLN A 31 -8.13 -22.11 -5.18
N VAL A 32 -6.86 -21.68 -5.28
CA VAL A 32 -6.50 -20.56 -6.15
C VAL A 32 -6.53 -21.04 -7.60
N SER A 33 -7.43 -20.47 -8.38
CA SER A 33 -7.45 -20.66 -9.84
C SER A 33 -6.20 -20.03 -10.46
N THR A 34 -5.57 -20.73 -11.39
CA THR A 34 -4.57 -20.14 -12.27
C THR A 34 -5.29 -19.26 -13.28
N LEU A 35 -5.43 -17.97 -12.99
CA LEU A 35 -5.87 -16.99 -13.98
C LEU A 35 -4.75 -16.76 -15.01
N ASP A 36 -5.12 -16.73 -16.29
CA ASP A 36 -4.15 -16.57 -17.39
C ASP A 36 -3.44 -15.21 -17.36
N SER A 37 -4.15 -14.14 -16.98
CA SER A 37 -3.56 -12.81 -16.71
C SER A 37 -4.58 -11.86 -16.06
N ILE A 38 -4.08 -10.85 -15.33
CA ILE A 38 -4.89 -9.71 -14.84
C ILE A 38 -5.17 -8.78 -16.04
N PRO A 39 -6.41 -8.29 -16.24
CA PRO A 39 -6.71 -7.36 -17.32
C PRO A 39 -5.80 -6.12 -17.32
N ILE A 40 -5.30 -5.75 -18.50
CA ILE A 40 -4.49 -4.54 -18.72
C ILE A 40 -5.25 -3.60 -19.65
N ILE A 41 -5.42 -2.34 -19.22
CA ILE A 41 -6.20 -1.32 -19.91
C ILE A 41 -5.24 -0.22 -20.39
N ASP A 42 -5.25 0.07 -21.69
CA ASP A 42 -4.39 1.05 -22.33
C ASP A 42 -5.13 2.37 -22.53
N LEU A 43 -4.92 3.34 -21.64
CA LEU A 43 -5.64 4.61 -21.63
C LEU A 43 -5.26 5.57 -22.77
N SER A 44 -4.43 5.14 -23.72
CA SER A 44 -4.19 5.89 -24.97
C SER A 44 -5.29 5.67 -26.02
N VAL A 45 -6.28 4.79 -25.78
CA VAL A 45 -7.30 4.38 -26.78
C VAL A 45 -8.72 4.84 -26.36
N GLU A 46 -9.10 6.06 -26.76
CA GLU A 46 -10.28 6.80 -26.26
C GLU A 46 -11.62 6.05 -26.17
N TYR A 47 -11.97 5.15 -27.11
CA TYR A 47 -13.33 4.60 -27.22
C TYR A 47 -13.48 3.13 -26.79
N GLN A 48 -12.40 2.35 -26.70
CA GLN A 48 -12.48 0.92 -26.35
C GLN A 48 -12.30 0.64 -24.86
N ASP A 49 -11.90 1.65 -24.08
CA ASP A 49 -11.49 1.43 -22.70
C ASP A 49 -12.67 1.33 -21.72
N VAL A 50 -13.79 2.03 -21.96
CA VAL A 50 -14.93 2.01 -21.02
C VAL A 50 -15.56 0.62 -20.91
N GLN A 51 -15.75 -0.09 -22.03
CA GLN A 51 -16.29 -1.44 -22.01
C GLN A 51 -15.33 -2.44 -21.34
N LYS A 52 -14.02 -2.33 -21.62
CA LYS A 52 -13.00 -3.16 -20.98
C LYS A 52 -12.91 -2.89 -19.47
N ILE A 53 -13.02 -1.63 -19.05
CA ILE A 53 -13.09 -1.25 -17.62
C ILE A 53 -14.33 -1.89 -16.98
N SER A 54 -15.51 -1.74 -17.59
CA SER A 54 -16.75 -2.34 -17.05
C SER A 54 -16.61 -3.86 -16.89
N GLN A 55 -16.13 -4.54 -17.94
CA GLN A 55 -15.92 -5.97 -17.91
C GLN A 55 -14.90 -6.40 -16.85
N ALA A 56 -13.77 -5.69 -16.74
CA ALA A 56 -12.76 -6.00 -15.73
C ALA A 56 -13.28 -5.78 -14.30
N CYS A 57 -14.08 -4.75 -14.07
CA CYS A 57 -14.77 -4.52 -12.80
C CYS A 57 -15.76 -5.64 -12.46
N GLU A 58 -16.55 -6.11 -13.43
CA GLU A 58 -17.57 -7.15 -13.24
C GLU A 58 -16.95 -8.54 -13.03
N GLU A 59 -15.94 -8.89 -13.82
CA GLU A 59 -15.34 -10.23 -13.80
C GLU A 59 -14.23 -10.38 -12.75
N TYR A 60 -13.42 -9.35 -12.53
CA TYR A 60 -12.22 -9.42 -11.68
C TYR A 60 -12.31 -8.50 -10.44
N GLY A 61 -13.02 -7.38 -10.53
CA GLY A 61 -13.04 -6.34 -9.49
C GLY A 61 -11.76 -5.50 -9.41
N PHE A 62 -10.77 -5.75 -10.28
CA PHE A 62 -9.53 -4.98 -10.40
C PHE A 62 -8.89 -5.14 -11.78
N PHE A 63 -8.01 -4.21 -12.16
CA PHE A 63 -7.26 -4.22 -13.42
C PHE A 63 -5.98 -3.38 -13.29
N GLN A 64 -5.07 -3.52 -14.25
CA GLN A 64 -3.90 -2.67 -14.41
C GLN A 64 -4.14 -1.64 -15.51
N VAL A 65 -3.54 -0.44 -15.38
CA VAL A 65 -3.57 0.59 -16.42
C VAL A 65 -2.17 0.87 -16.95
N ILE A 66 -2.07 1.08 -18.26
CA ILE A 66 -0.85 1.56 -18.94
C ILE A 66 -1.19 2.81 -19.75
N ASN A 67 -0.15 3.56 -20.15
CA ASN A 67 -0.29 4.81 -20.91
C ASN A 67 -1.26 5.83 -20.27
N HIS A 68 -1.34 5.82 -18.94
CA HIS A 68 -2.24 6.66 -18.14
C HIS A 68 -1.84 8.15 -18.07
N GLY A 69 -0.87 8.60 -18.87
CA GLY A 69 -0.43 10.00 -18.95
C GLY A 69 0.35 10.56 -17.76
N VAL A 70 0.41 9.85 -16.62
CA VAL A 70 1.20 10.28 -15.45
C VAL A 70 2.70 10.12 -15.75
N PRO A 71 3.53 11.18 -15.62
CA PRO A 71 4.96 11.10 -15.93
C PRO A 71 5.69 10.06 -15.07
N GLN A 72 6.49 9.21 -15.73
CA GLN A 72 7.22 8.15 -15.02
C GLN A 72 8.16 8.70 -13.93
N ASP A 73 8.77 9.86 -14.18
CA ASP A 73 9.68 10.49 -13.21
C ASP A 73 8.94 11.02 -11.99
N LEU A 74 7.66 11.40 -12.11
CA LEU A 74 6.83 11.75 -10.95
C LEU A 74 6.58 10.51 -10.08
N CYS A 75 6.22 9.37 -10.69
CA CYS A 75 6.05 8.11 -9.95
C CYS A 75 7.34 7.68 -9.24
N LYS A 76 8.50 7.81 -9.89
CA LYS A 76 9.81 7.52 -9.28
C LYS A 76 10.11 8.42 -8.09
N ARG A 77 9.84 9.73 -8.20
CA ARG A 77 10.02 10.68 -7.10
C ARG A 77 9.11 10.34 -5.92
N MET A 78 7.83 10.10 -6.17
CA MET A 78 6.88 9.69 -5.13
C MET A 78 7.33 8.42 -4.39
N LEU A 79 7.75 7.38 -5.13
CA LEU A 79 8.26 6.14 -4.53
C LEU A 79 9.56 6.37 -3.73
N THR A 80 10.41 7.29 -4.17
CA THR A 80 11.62 7.67 -3.44
C THR A 80 11.27 8.39 -2.15
N SER A 81 10.38 9.39 -2.19
CA SER A 81 9.90 10.12 -1.01
C SER A 81 9.34 9.20 0.05
N ILE A 82 8.49 8.23 -0.34
CA ILE A 82 7.87 7.30 0.62
C ILE A 82 8.89 6.29 1.16
N SER A 83 9.83 5.83 0.32
CA SER A 83 10.91 4.94 0.77
C SER A 83 11.80 5.64 1.80
N ASP A 84 12.19 6.89 1.53
CA ASP A 84 13.05 7.67 2.42
C ASP A 84 12.35 7.99 3.76
N LEU A 85 11.04 8.23 3.75
CA LEU A 85 10.23 8.36 4.97
C LEU A 85 10.34 7.12 5.86
N PHE A 86 10.18 5.92 5.30
CA PHE A 86 10.27 4.68 6.08
C PHE A 86 11.70 4.29 6.44
N LYS A 87 12.72 4.85 5.76
CA LYS A 87 14.14 4.69 6.12
C LYS A 87 14.61 5.62 7.24
N LEU A 88 13.79 6.58 7.68
CA LEU A 88 14.14 7.44 8.81
C LEU A 88 14.42 6.64 10.08
N PRO A 89 15.28 7.15 10.98
CA PRO A 89 15.49 6.54 12.28
C PRO A 89 14.17 6.33 13.03
N PRO A 90 14.01 5.21 13.78
CA PRO A 90 12.78 4.92 14.50
C PRO A 90 12.28 6.06 15.39
N GLN A 91 13.18 6.86 15.97
CA GLN A 91 12.86 8.02 16.82
C GLN A 91 12.22 9.18 16.06
N GLU A 92 12.61 9.38 14.80
CA GLU A 92 11.98 10.37 13.92
C GLU A 92 10.63 9.85 13.45
N ARG A 93 10.60 8.59 13.00
CA ARG A 93 9.39 7.93 12.52
C ARG A 93 8.32 7.80 13.62
N SER A 94 8.72 7.53 14.87
CA SER A 94 7.82 7.40 16.04
C SER A 94 6.96 8.63 16.29
N LYS A 95 7.40 9.82 15.86
CA LYS A 95 6.62 11.07 16.00
C LYS A 95 5.32 11.05 15.20
N LEU A 96 5.26 10.23 14.14
CA LEU A 96 4.09 10.05 13.30
C LEU A 96 3.20 8.89 13.77
N PHE A 97 3.67 8.05 14.69
CA PHE A 97 2.87 6.94 15.20
C PHE A 97 1.82 7.44 16.18
N THR A 98 0.57 7.09 15.93
CA THR A 98 -0.53 7.43 16.82
C THR A 98 -1.71 6.49 16.64
N THR A 99 -2.43 6.21 17.72
CA THR A 99 -3.74 5.53 17.71
C THR A 99 -4.90 6.52 17.60
N ASP A 100 -4.61 7.82 17.61
CA ASP A 100 -5.60 8.88 17.43
C ASP A 100 -6.02 8.97 15.96
N HIS A 101 -7.23 8.50 15.69
CA HIS A 101 -7.79 8.52 14.34
C HIS A 101 -8.07 9.93 13.82
N THR A 102 -8.13 10.96 14.67
CA THR A 102 -8.34 12.36 14.27
C THR A 102 -7.11 13.02 13.66
N LYS A 103 -5.92 12.45 13.88
CA LYS A 103 -4.68 12.97 13.28
C LYS A 103 -4.69 12.79 11.76
N GLU A 104 -4.43 13.88 11.05
CA GLU A 104 -4.55 13.92 9.59
C GLU A 104 -3.41 13.22 8.87
N ALA A 105 -2.19 13.21 9.41
CA ALA A 105 -1.06 12.43 8.90
C ALA A 105 -0.48 11.55 10.01
N LYS A 106 -0.39 10.24 9.76
CA LYS A 106 0.00 9.26 10.78
C LYS A 106 0.56 7.97 10.20
N ILE A 107 1.42 7.32 10.96
CA ILE A 107 1.80 5.92 10.74
C ILE A 107 0.98 5.04 11.66
N ILE A 108 0.34 4.02 11.08
CA ILE A 108 -0.49 3.06 11.79
C ILE A 108 -0.20 1.63 11.33
N ASN A 109 -0.39 0.69 12.25
CA ASN A 109 -0.38 -0.73 11.95
C ASN A 109 -1.82 -1.23 11.99
N TYR A 110 -2.23 -1.94 10.94
CA TYR A 110 -3.55 -2.54 10.87
C TYR A 110 -3.57 -3.88 11.59
N PHE A 111 -4.77 -4.28 12.01
CA PHE A 111 -5.04 -5.60 12.56
C PHE A 111 -6.28 -6.18 11.88
N LEU A 112 -6.25 -7.50 11.64
CA LEU A 112 -7.41 -8.27 11.25
C LEU A 112 -8.21 -8.62 12.52
N LYS A 113 -9.50 -8.31 12.54
CA LYS A 113 -10.40 -8.84 13.58
C LYS A 113 -10.75 -10.28 13.23
N SER A 114 -10.39 -11.23 14.09
CA SER A 114 -10.83 -12.62 14.00
C SER A 114 -12.03 -12.84 14.93
N GLN A 115 -12.82 -13.90 14.67
CA GLN A 115 -13.91 -14.31 15.57
C GLN A 115 -13.39 -15.18 16.74
N ILE A 116 -12.17 -15.74 16.60
CA ILE A 116 -11.58 -16.70 17.55
C ILE A 116 -10.46 -16.06 18.39
N GLU A 117 -9.71 -15.11 17.82
CA GLU A 117 -8.70 -14.31 18.52
C GLU A 117 -9.12 -12.84 18.50
N ASP A 118 -8.81 -12.10 19.58
CA ASP A 118 -9.23 -10.71 19.72
C ASP A 118 -8.78 -9.85 18.51
N LYS A 119 -7.52 -10.00 18.04
CA LYS A 119 -6.93 -9.29 16.89
C LYS A 119 -5.65 -9.99 16.40
N VAL A 120 -5.47 -10.13 15.08
CA VAL A 120 -4.17 -10.52 14.46
C VAL A 120 -3.52 -9.27 13.87
N THR A 121 -2.29 -8.96 14.27
CA THR A 121 -1.53 -7.82 13.77
C THR A 121 -1.04 -8.09 12.34
N MET A 122 -1.24 -7.13 11.43
CA MET A 122 -0.66 -7.23 10.10
C MET A 122 0.83 -6.96 10.15
N TRP A 123 1.62 -7.73 9.39
CA TRP A 123 3.05 -7.47 9.19
C TRP A 123 3.26 -6.30 8.22
N SER A 124 2.82 -5.10 8.63
CA SER A 124 2.95 -3.87 7.84
C SER A 124 2.95 -2.61 8.72
N GLU A 125 3.64 -1.58 8.23
CA GLU A 125 3.53 -0.20 8.70
C GLU A 125 2.92 0.63 7.57
N ASN A 126 1.95 1.49 7.87
CA ASN A 126 1.19 2.22 6.84
C ASN A 126 1.17 3.70 7.16
N PHE A 127 1.70 4.52 6.25
CA PHE A 127 1.60 5.97 6.35
C PHE A 127 0.31 6.42 5.67
N ASN A 128 -0.55 7.06 6.44
CA ASN A 128 -1.86 7.53 6.01
C ASN A 128 -1.91 9.04 6.18
N TYR A 129 -2.40 9.73 5.16
CA TYR A 129 -2.78 11.13 5.31
C TYR A 129 -4.04 11.46 4.52
N THR A 130 -4.84 12.40 5.03
CA THR A 130 -5.98 12.95 4.29
C THR A 130 -5.47 13.93 3.24
N TRP A 131 -5.95 13.80 2.01
CA TRP A 131 -5.70 14.75 0.94
C TRP A 131 -6.99 15.49 0.59
N ASP A 132 -6.90 16.82 0.54
CA ASP A 132 -7.96 17.73 0.09
C ASP A 132 -7.37 18.64 -1.01
N PRO A 133 -7.94 18.65 -2.23
CA PRO A 133 -7.48 19.51 -3.32
C PRO A 133 -7.61 21.01 -3.03
N THR A 134 -8.41 21.40 -2.03
CA THR A 134 -8.70 22.80 -1.68
C THR A 134 -8.01 23.26 -0.38
N GLY A 135 -7.45 22.33 0.39
CA GLY A 135 -6.79 22.61 1.67
C GLY A 135 -5.26 22.76 1.56
N ASP A 136 -4.66 23.45 2.54
CA ASP A 136 -3.21 23.39 2.75
C ASP A 136 -2.83 22.11 3.50
N PHE A 137 -2.60 21.04 2.74
CA PHE A 137 -2.19 19.75 3.30
C PHE A 137 -0.67 19.65 3.48
N ALA A 138 0.12 20.59 2.94
CA ALA A 138 1.57 20.49 2.95
C ALA A 138 2.14 20.59 4.38
N THR A 139 1.49 21.37 5.24
CA THR A 139 1.84 21.49 6.66
C THR A 139 1.57 20.21 7.46
N LEU A 140 0.66 19.35 6.98
CA LEU A 140 0.28 18.09 7.62
C LEU A 140 1.26 16.95 7.30
N LEU A 141 1.90 17.00 6.14
CA LEU A 141 2.88 16.02 5.70
C LEU A 141 4.15 16.05 6.59
N PRO A 142 4.97 14.99 6.63
CA PRO A 142 6.19 14.99 7.42
C PRO A 142 7.22 16.02 6.93
N GLU A 143 7.94 16.66 7.86
CA GLU A 143 9.04 17.60 7.55
C GLU A 143 10.25 16.89 6.96
N ASN A 144 10.49 15.67 7.43
CA ASN A 144 11.57 14.81 6.96
C ASN A 144 10.97 13.56 6.30
N PRO A 145 11.46 13.15 5.13
CA PRO A 145 12.39 13.90 4.29
C PRO A 145 11.72 15.13 3.64
N PRO A 146 12.43 16.26 3.42
CA PRO A 146 11.82 17.51 2.94
C PRO A 146 11.22 17.40 1.53
N HIS A 147 11.80 16.54 0.69
CA HIS A 147 11.29 16.23 -0.64
C HIS A 147 9.99 15.40 -0.62
N TYR A 148 9.47 15.01 0.56
CA TYR A 148 8.13 14.46 0.67
C TYR A 148 7.07 15.54 0.43
N ARG A 149 7.30 16.77 0.93
CA ARG A 149 6.39 17.91 0.77
C ARG A 149 6.57 18.64 -0.56
N TYR A 150 7.81 18.77 -1.01
CA TYR A 150 8.17 19.62 -2.13
C TYR A 150 8.86 18.77 -3.21
N ASN A 151 8.08 18.30 -4.19
CA ASN A 151 8.46 17.35 -5.24
C ASN A 151 8.26 17.91 -6.67
#